data_AF-A0A9E5IKX8-F1
#
_entry.id   AF-A0A9E5IKX8-F1
#
_cell.length_a   1.000
_cell.length_b   1.000
_cell.length_c   1.000
_cell.angle_alpha   90.00
_cell.angle_beta   90.00
_cell.angle_gamma   90.00
#
_symmetry.space_group_name_H-M   'P 1'
#
loop_
_entity.id
_entity.type
_entity.pdbx_description
1 polymer ?
#
loop_
_entity_poly.entity_id
_entity_poly.type
_entity_poly.pdbx_seq_one_letter_code
_entity_poly.pdbx_strand_id
1 'polypeptide(L)' 'MSFSSSINLSSLNGTTGFRLDGGAASDQSGRSLASAGDVNGDGFADLIIGAYFADPNGSDSGSSYVVFGKASGF' A
#
# COMPACT_ATOMS: atom_id res chain seq x y z
N MET A 1 16.20 -7.58 14.32
CA MET A 1 16.36 -7.20 12.89
C MET A 1 16.64 -5.70 12.87
N SER A 2 17.80 -5.26 12.40
CA SER A 2 18.08 -3.83 12.25
C SER A 2 17.65 -3.40 10.85
N PHE A 3 16.71 -2.48 10.76
CA PHE A 3 16.40 -1.82 9.49
C PHE A 3 17.42 -0.71 9.26
N SER A 4 17.86 -0.51 8.02
CA SER A 4 18.67 0.64 7.66
C SER A 4 17.91 1.93 7.98
N SER A 5 18.58 2.96 8.51
CA SER A 5 17.96 4.27 8.73
C SER A 5 17.63 5.01 7.43
N SER A 6 18.09 4.49 6.29
CA SER A 6 17.77 4.98 4.96
C SER A 6 17.45 3.83 4.01
N ILE A 7 16.42 4.02 3.19
CA ILE A 7 16.06 3.12 2.10
C ILE A 7 16.15 3.90 0.80
N ASN A 8 16.88 3.36 -0.19
CA ASN A 8 16.83 3.88 -1.54
C ASN A 8 15.58 3.36 -2.25
N LEU A 9 14.62 4.25 -2.53
CA LEU A 9 13.36 3.87 -3.18
C LEU A 9 13.57 3.26 -4.57
N SER A 10 14.63 3.64 -5.29
CA SER A 10 14.92 3.06 -6.61
C SER A 10 15.41 1.61 -6.53
N SER A 11 15.78 1.14 -5.33
CA SER A 11 16.20 -0.25 -5.12
C SER A 11 15.02 -1.20 -4.92
N LEU A 12 13.79 -0.69 -4.68
CA LEU A 12 12.59 -1.48 -4.41
C LEU A 12 12.00 -2.02 -5.71
N ASN A 13 12.38 -3.24 -6.07
CA ASN A 13 12.11 -3.84 -7.39
C ASN A 13 11.24 -5.11 -7.32
N GLY A 14 10.53 -5.32 -6.22
CA GLY A 14 9.75 -6.52 -5.94
C GLY A 14 10.52 -7.60 -5.16
N THR A 15 11.83 -7.70 -5.36
CA THR A 15 12.66 -8.66 -4.60
C THR A 15 13.11 -8.10 -3.24
N THR A 16 13.47 -6.82 -3.21
CA THR A 16 13.99 -6.09 -2.04
C THR A 16 12.91 -5.27 -1.32
N GLY A 17 11.65 -5.41 -1.75
CA GLY A 17 10.50 -4.62 -1.34
C GLY A 17 9.81 -3.99 -2.55
N PHE A 18 8.74 -3.22 -2.30
CA PHE A 18 7.93 -2.61 -3.34
C PHE A 18 7.63 -1.15 -3.01
N ARG A 19 7.24 -0.41 -4.04
CA ARG A 19 6.73 0.95 -3.95
C ARG A 19 5.27 0.96 -4.39
N LEU A 20 4.43 1.71 -3.69
CA LEU A 20 3.07 1.98 -4.11
C LEU A 20 2.98 3.42 -4.63
N ASP A 21 2.69 3.56 -5.91
CA ASP A 21 2.40 4.85 -6.53
C ASP A 21 0.90 5.12 -6.47
N GLY A 22 0.53 6.33 -6.03
CA GLY A 22 -0.86 6.78 -6.00
C GLY A 22 -1.47 6.84 -7.40
N GLY A 23 -2.80 6.71 -7.47
CA GLY A 23 -3.54 6.66 -8.74
C GLY A 23 -3.45 7.95 -9.55
N ALA A 24 -3.69 9.09 -8.91
CA ALA A 24 -3.51 10.42 -9.50
C ALA A 24 -2.82 11.40 -8.54
N ALA A 25 -2.38 12.53 -9.10
CA ALA A 25 -1.78 13.59 -8.33
C ALA A 25 -2.80 14.19 -7.35
N SER A 26 -2.39 14.35 -6.08
CA SER A 26 -3.20 14.90 -4.98
C SER A 26 -4.24 13.98 -4.35
N ASP A 27 -4.39 12.73 -4.79
CA ASP A 27 -5.30 11.74 -4.17
C ASP A 27 -4.94 11.40 -2.71
N GLN A 28 -3.73 11.77 -2.29
CA GLN A 28 -3.16 11.51 -0.97
C GLN A 28 -3.21 10.03 -0.55
N SER A 29 -2.95 9.14 -1.51
CA SER A 29 -2.71 7.71 -1.25
C SER A 29 -1.62 7.53 -0.20
N GLY A 30 -1.85 6.64 0.77
CA GLY A 30 -0.87 6.35 1.82
C GLY A 30 -0.88 7.34 2.99
N ARG A 31 -1.79 8.33 3.01
CA ARG A 31 -1.93 9.25 4.16
C ARG A 31 -2.40 8.54 5.43
N SER A 32 -3.18 7.48 5.28
CA SER A 32 -3.61 6.59 6.37
C SER A 32 -3.47 5.14 5.94
N LEU A 33 -3.13 4.28 6.90
CA LEU A 33 -2.92 2.84 6.72
C LEU A 33 -3.30 2.09 8.01
N ALA A 34 -3.79 0.87 7.84
CA ALA A 34 -4.14 -0.03 8.94
C ALA A 34 -3.92 -1.49 8.54
N SER A 35 -3.70 -2.36 9.52
CA SER A 35 -3.77 -3.81 9.28
C SER A 35 -5.20 -4.20 8.94
N ALA A 36 -5.36 -5.00 7.88
CA ALA A 36 -6.67 -5.50 7.45
C ALA A 36 -6.96 -6.93 7.94
N GLY A 37 -5.99 -7.60 8.59
CA GLY A 37 -6.03 -9.04 8.81
C GLY A 37 -5.83 -9.81 7.51
N ASP A 38 -6.05 -11.12 7.51
CA ASP A 38 -6.04 -11.95 6.29
C ASP A 38 -7.42 -11.89 5.62
N VAL A 39 -7.60 -11.03 4.62
CA VAL A 39 -8.91 -10.80 3.99
C VAL A 39 -9.20 -11.76 2.86
N ASN A 40 -8.18 -12.43 2.30
CA ASN A 40 -8.32 -13.35 1.17
C ASN A 40 -8.21 -14.83 1.58
N GLY A 41 -7.86 -15.13 2.83
CA GLY A 41 -7.80 -16.47 3.40
C GLY A 41 -6.53 -17.25 3.07
N ASP A 42 -5.43 -16.57 2.73
CA ASP A 42 -4.17 -17.22 2.34
C ASP A 42 -3.20 -17.47 3.51
N GLY A 43 -3.58 -17.06 4.71
CA GLY A 43 -2.81 -17.19 5.94
C GLY A 43 -1.84 -16.04 6.20
N PHE A 44 -1.83 -14.98 5.38
CA PHE A 44 -0.98 -13.81 5.56
C PHE A 44 -1.81 -12.57 5.88
N ALA A 45 -1.31 -11.72 6.77
CA ALA A 45 -1.98 -10.47 7.10
C ALA A 45 -1.82 -9.44 5.97
N ASP A 46 -2.92 -8.82 5.60
CA ASP A 46 -3.03 -7.79 4.57
C ASP A 46 -3.00 -6.37 5.16
N LEU A 47 -2.81 -5.40 4.27
CA LEU A 47 -2.80 -3.98 4.59
C LEU A 47 -3.90 -3.26 3.81
N ILE A 48 -4.62 -2.35 4.47
CA ILE A 48 -5.51 -1.40 3.81
C ILE A 48 -4.88 -0.01 3.78
N ILE A 49 -4.99 0.65 2.63
CA ILE A 49 -4.41 1.98 2.36
C ILE A 49 -5.51 2.89 1.81
N GLY A 50 -5.65 4.08 2.40
CA GLY A 50 -6.59 5.10 1.95
C GLY A 50 -5.98 6.10 0.97
N ALA A 51 -6.78 6.51 -0.02
CA ALA A 51 -6.58 7.67 -0.88
C ALA A 51 -7.85 8.51 -0.84
N TYR A 52 -7.96 9.36 0.19
CA TYR A 52 -9.24 9.97 0.58
C TYR A 52 -9.66 11.14 -0.31
N PHE A 53 -8.77 11.64 -1.18
CA PHE A 53 -9.06 12.64 -2.21
C PHE A 53 -9.14 12.04 -3.62
N ALA A 54 -9.16 10.71 -3.76
CA ALA A 54 -9.42 10.10 -5.05
C ALA A 54 -10.87 10.36 -5.49
N ASP A 55 -11.10 10.52 -6.80
CA ASP A 55 -12.40 10.93 -7.36
C ASP A 55 -13.08 9.89 -8.28
N PRO A 56 -13.07 8.57 -7.99
CA PRO A 56 -13.63 7.59 -8.92
C PRO A 56 -15.15 7.74 -9.12
N ASN A 57 -15.86 8.34 -8.15
CA ASN A 57 -17.31 8.48 -8.14
C ASN A 57 -17.78 9.90 -7.79
N GLY A 58 -16.97 10.91 -8.08
CA GLY A 58 -17.23 12.31 -7.73
C GLY A 58 -16.22 12.88 -6.72
N SER A 59 -16.34 14.18 -6.46
CA SER A 59 -15.38 14.96 -5.66
C SER A 59 -15.13 14.33 -4.28
N ASP A 60 -13.87 14.06 -3.98
CA ASP A 60 -13.33 13.46 -2.77
C ASP A 60 -14.10 12.19 -2.33
N SER A 61 -14.62 11.42 -3.30
CA SER A 61 -15.37 10.19 -3.00
C SER A 61 -14.49 9.08 -2.39
N GLY A 62 -13.18 9.21 -2.55
CA GLY A 62 -12.17 8.37 -1.94
C GLY A 62 -11.97 7.04 -2.67
N SER A 63 -10.84 6.43 -2.37
CA SER A 63 -10.52 5.05 -2.76
C SER A 63 -9.78 4.36 -1.61
N SER A 64 -9.99 3.05 -1.50
CA SER A 64 -9.23 2.19 -0.60
C SER A 64 -8.61 1.04 -1.40
N TYR A 65 -7.37 0.72 -1.09
CA TYR A 65 -6.63 -0.35 -1.73
C TYR A 65 -6.25 -1.38 -0.66
N VAL A 66 -6.39 -2.66 -1.01
CA VAL A 66 -5.89 -3.76 -0.19
C VAL A 66 -4.61 -4.28 -0.85
N VAL A 67 -3.54 -4.35 -0.07
CA VAL A 67 -2.29 -5.00 -0.47
C VAL A 67 -2.24 -6.35 0.21
N PHE A 68 -2.33 -7.42 -0.58
CA PHE A 68 -2.29 -8.77 -0.05
C PHE A 68 -0.90 -9.15 0.43
N GLY A 69 -0.83 -9.67 1.66
CA GLY A 69 0.35 -10.29 2.23
C GLY A 69 0.74 -11.55 1.45
N LYS A 70 1.99 -11.98 1.61
CA LYS A 70 2.50 -13.21 0.99
C LYS A 70 3.79 -13.66 1.65
N ALA A 71 4.08 -14.96 1.52
CA ALA A 71 5.24 -15.62 2.14
C ALA A 71 6.59 -15.07 1.67
N SER A 72 6.68 -14.67 0.39
CA SER A 72 7.92 -14.20 -0.21
C SER A 72 7.65 -13.34 -1.44
N GLY A 73 8.55 -12.36 -1.65
CA GLY A 73 8.53 -11.45 -2.79
C GLY A 73 7.36 -10.47 -2.81
N PHE A 74 7.46 -9.50 -3.71
CA PHE A 74 6.42 -8.57 -4.14
C PHE A 74 6.52 -8.33 -5.65
#